data_AF-A0AAE3M8J2-F1
#
_entry.id   AF-A0AAE3M8J2-F1
#
_cell.length_a   1.000
_cell.length_b   1.000
_cell.length_c   1.000
_cell.angle_alpha   90.00
_cell.angle_beta   90.00
_cell.angle_gamma   90.00
#
_symmetry.space_group_name_H-M   'P 1'
#
loop_
_entity.id
_entity.type
_entity.pdbx_description
1 polymer ?
#
loop_
_entity_poly.entity_id
_entity_poly.type
_entity_poly.pdbx_seq_one_letter_code
_entity_poly.pdbx_strand_id
1 'polypeptide(L)'
;MERQKTELVLIPINELELVLMDALEKYDIKKTQQEKKTDKLYSKTKAYQELGVCYNTLNSLIKKGFIKTNLDGTKIPHSSIEAYKSAQK
;
A
#
# COMPACT_ATOMS: atom_id res chain seq x y z
N MET A 1 -31.64 16.00 -14.54
CA MET A 1 -30.17 15.96 -14.68
C MET A 1 -29.67 17.38 -14.59
N GLU A 2 -29.02 17.76 -13.49
CA GLU A 2 -28.39 19.07 -13.36
C GLU A 2 -27.06 19.07 -14.13
N ARG A 3 -26.86 20.07 -15.00
CA ARG A 3 -25.59 20.28 -15.70
C ARG A 3 -24.57 20.82 -14.70
N GLN A 4 -23.44 20.14 -14.52
CA GLN A 4 -22.29 20.71 -13.83
C GLN A 4 -21.81 21.94 -14.62
N LYS A 5 -21.85 23.11 -13.98
CA LYS A 5 -21.25 24.33 -14.53
C LYS A 5 -19.74 24.22 -14.38
N THR A 6 -19.03 24.17 -15.50
CA THR A 6 -17.57 24.30 -15.52
C THR A 6 -17.25 25.79 -15.55
N GLU A 7 -16.74 26.35 -14.45
CA GLU A 7 -16.26 27.72 -14.43
C GLU A 7 -14.84 27.77 -15.01
N LEU A 8 -14.66 28.58 -16.06
CA LEU A 8 -13.35 28.83 -16.67
C LEU A 8 -12.60 29.86 -15.83
N VAL A 9 -11.50 29.43 -15.20
CA VAL A 9 -10.61 30.32 -14.45
C VAL A 9 -9.55 30.84 -15.43
N LEU A 10 -9.57 32.15 -15.69
CA LEU A 10 -8.54 32.86 -16.46
C LEU A 10 -7.33 33.12 -15.56
N ILE A 11 -6.23 32.42 -15.82
CA ILE A 11 -4.97 32.60 -15.10
C ILE A 11 -4.02 33.43 -15.99
N PRO A 12 -3.50 34.58 -15.51
CA PRO A 12 -2.48 35.33 -16.22
C PRO A 12 -1.26 34.45 -16.50
N ILE A 13 -0.68 34.55 -17.70
CA ILE A 13 0.47 33.71 -18.12
C ILE A 13 1.64 33.83 -17.13
N ASN A 14 1.84 35.01 -16.54
CA ASN A 14 2.91 35.28 -15.57
C ASN A 14 2.72 34.55 -14.22
N GLU A 15 1.52 34.05 -13.93
CA GLU A 15 1.19 33.30 -12.71
C GLU A 15 1.00 31.82 -12.99
N LEU A 16 0.99 31.41 -14.27
CA LEU A 16 0.77 30.04 -14.70
C LEU A 16 1.87 29.10 -14.21
N GLU A 17 3.12 29.53 -14.25
CA GLU A 17 4.26 28.73 -13.79
C GLU A 17 4.18 28.41 -12.30
N LEU A 18 3.78 29.39 -11.48
CA LEU A 18 3.58 29.23 -10.03
C LEU A 18 2.43 28.25 -9.72
N VAL A 19 1.31 28.37 -10.43
CA VAL A 19 0.15 27.48 -10.25
C VAL A 19 0.48 26.05 -10.69
N LEU A 20 1.22 25.88 -11.78
CA LEU A 20 1.65 24.56 -12.25
C LEU A 20 2.63 23.91 -11.28
N MET A 21 3.58 24.67 -10.71
CA MET A 21 4.51 24.15 -9.71
C MET A 21 3.79 23.71 -8.42
N ASP A 22 2.88 24.51 -7.88
CA ASP A 22 2.08 24.16 -6.68
C ASP A 22 1.14 22.95 -6.94
N ALA A 23 0.57 22.86 -8.14
CA ALA A 23 -0.23 21.70 -8.54
C ALA A 23 0.60 20.42 -8.65
N LEU A 24 1.82 20.50 -9.19
CA LEU A 24 2.75 19.37 -9.29
C LEU A 24 3.23 18.93 -7.90
N GLU A 25 3.58 19.87 -7.02
CA GLU A 25 3.98 19.57 -5.64
C GLU A 25 2.85 18.87 -4.87
N LYS A 26 1.61 19.37 -4.97
CA LYS A 26 0.43 18.73 -4.36
C LYS A 26 0.14 17.35 -4.93
N TYR A 27 0.39 17.14 -6.23
CA TYR A 27 0.23 15.83 -6.86
C TYR A 27 1.28 14.83 -6.36
N ASP A 28 2.54 15.24 -6.25
CA ASP A 28 3.63 14.37 -5.80
C ASP A 28 3.50 13.99 -4.32
N ILE A 29 3.04 14.93 -3.48
CA ILE A 29 2.69 14.66 -2.07
C ILE A 29 1.53 13.66 -1.98
N LYS A 30 0.49 13.81 -2.79
CA LYS A 30 -0.64 12.87 -2.80
C LYS A 30 -0.23 11.48 -3.30
N LYS A 31 0.62 11.39 -4.33
CA LYS A 31 1.17 10.12 -4.82
C LYS A 31 1.99 9.42 -3.74
N THR A 32 2.86 10.17 -3.06
CA THR A 32 3.69 9.65 -1.96
C THR A 32 2.85 9.20 -0.75
N GLN A 33 1.74 9.87 -0.46
CA GLN A 33 0.80 9.46 0.60
C GLN A 33 -0.04 8.24 0.20
N GLN A 34 -0.41 8.11 -1.07
CA GLN A 34 -1.17 6.96 -1.57
C GLN A 34 -0.30 5.68 -1.64
N GLU A 35 1.00 5.83 -1.89
CA GLU A 35 1.98 4.74 -1.87
C GLU A 35 2.41 4.31 -0.46
N LYS A 36 2.17 5.12 0.57
CA LYS A 36 2.34 4.74 1.99
C LYS A 36 1.10 4.09 2.59
N LYS A 37 0.45 3.16 1.87
CA LYS A 37 -0.36 2.14 2.55
C LYS A 37 0.59 1.25 3.32
N THR A 38 0.90 1.65 4.56
CA THR A 38 1.66 0.86 5.51
C THR A 38 1.03 -0.51 5.60
N ASP A 39 1.70 -1.51 5.03
CA ASP A 39 1.22 -2.87 5.05
C ASP A 39 1.03 -3.31 6.50
N LYS A 40 -0.13 -3.91 6.78
CA LYS A 40 -0.50 -4.27 8.14
C LYS A 40 0.42 -5.40 8.59
N LEU A 41 1.14 -5.19 9.68
CA LEU A 41 2.07 -6.18 10.20
C LEU A 41 1.36 -7.08 11.22
N TYR A 42 1.47 -8.40 11.02
CA TYR A 42 0.98 -9.40 11.95
C TYR A 42 2.12 -10.02 12.77
N SER A 43 1.83 -10.37 14.03
CA SER A 43 2.68 -11.28 14.78
C SER A 43 2.62 -12.67 14.16
N LYS A 44 3.64 -13.51 14.40
CA LYS A 44 3.62 -14.91 13.94
C LYS A 44 2.37 -15.65 14.42
N THR A 45 1.93 -15.36 15.64
CA THR A 45 0.71 -15.95 16.22
C THR A 45 -0.53 -15.64 15.40
N LYS A 46 -0.72 -14.36 15.06
CA LYS A 46 -1.85 -13.94 14.24
C LYS A 46 -1.74 -14.46 12.80
N ALA A 47 -0.53 -14.52 12.27
CA ALA A 47 -0.28 -14.98 10.91
C ALA A 47 -0.63 -16.46 10.69
N TYR A 48 -0.29 -17.37 11.62
CA TYR A 48 -0.66 -18.78 11.45
C TYR A 48 -2.17 -19.00 11.57
N GLN A 49 -2.84 -18.22 12.42
CA GLN A 49 -4.30 -18.24 12.56
C GLN A 49 -4.98 -17.78 11.27
N GLU A 50 -4.52 -16.67 10.69
CA GLU A 50 -5.02 -16.12 9.42
C GLU A 50 -4.84 -17.09 8.25
N LEU A 51 -3.76 -17.88 8.26
CA LEU A 51 -3.46 -18.89 7.25
C LEU A 51 -4.20 -20.22 7.50
N GLY A 52 -4.78 -20.42 8.68
CA GLY A 52 -5.36 -21.72 9.06
C GLY A 52 -4.33 -22.85 9.12
N VAL A 53 -3.05 -22.54 9.39
CA VAL A 53 -1.96 -23.53 9.46
C VAL A 53 -1.37 -23.62 10.86
N CYS A 54 -0.69 -24.72 11.18
CA CYS A 54 0.04 -24.81 12.44
C CYS A 54 1.32 -23.94 12.43
N TYR A 55 1.80 -23.57 13.62
CA TYR A 55 2.98 -22.71 13.78
C TYR A 55 4.24 -23.28 13.11
N ASN A 56 4.41 -24.60 13.12
CA ASN A 56 5.53 -25.28 12.47
C ASN A 56 5.48 -25.12 10.94
N THR A 57 4.29 -25.22 10.36
CA THR A 57 4.08 -24.99 8.93
C THR A 57 4.38 -23.55 8.58
N LEU A 58 3.92 -22.57 9.37
CA LEU A 58 4.27 -21.16 9.15
C LEU A 58 5.78 -20.96 9.13
N ASN A 59 6.52 -21.48 10.11
CA ASN A 59 7.99 -21.37 10.14
C ASN A 59 8.64 -22.04 8.93
N SER A 60 8.12 -23.16 8.45
CA SER A 60 8.59 -23.83 7.23
C SER A 60 8.37 -22.96 5.99
N LEU A 61 7.19 -22.33 5.87
CA LEU A 61 6.86 -21.41 4.78
C LEU A 61 7.77 -20.18 4.76
N ILE A 62 8.08 -19.62 5.94
CA ILE A 62 9.03 -18.51 6.07
C ILE A 62 10.43 -18.95 5.65
N LYS A 63 10.92 -20.09 6.16
CA LYS A 63 12.26 -20.61 5.81
C LYS A 63 12.42 -20.92 4.33
N LYS A 64 11.36 -21.43 3.69
CA LYS A 64 11.33 -21.72 2.25
C LYS A 64 11.13 -20.47 1.39
N GLY A 65 10.88 -19.31 2.00
CA GLY A 65 10.70 -18.03 1.30
C GLY A 65 9.31 -17.81 0.71
N PHE A 66 8.33 -18.68 1.00
CA PHE A 66 6.94 -18.50 0.56
C PHE A 66 6.25 -17.36 1.28
N ILE A 67 6.66 -17.06 2.52
CA ILE A 67 6.14 -15.94 3.31
C ILE A 67 7.30 -15.05 3.70
N LYS A 68 7.25 -13.78 3.29
CA LYS A 68 8.23 -12.77 3.70
C LYS A 68 7.92 -12.25 5.10
N THR A 69 8.96 -11.88 5.83
CA THR A 69 8.87 -11.20 7.13
C THR A 69 9.38 -9.76 6.99
N ASN A 70 9.16 -8.93 8.01
CA ASN A 70 9.88 -7.65 8.12
C ASN A 70 11.40 -7.88 8.28
N LEU A 71 12.17 -6.79 8.19
CA LEU A 71 13.63 -6.78 8.34
C LEU A 71 14.13 -7.46 9.62
N ASP A 72 13.31 -7.42 10.67
CA ASP A 72 13.62 -7.96 12.01
C ASP A 72 13.16 -9.42 12.20
N GLY A 73 12.44 -10.00 11.23
CA GLY A 73 11.95 -11.40 11.29
C GLY A 73 10.86 -11.67 12.34
N THR A 74 10.41 -10.64 13.06
CA THR A 74 9.44 -10.72 14.15
C THR A 74 8.00 -10.59 13.69
N LYS A 75 7.77 -9.87 12.59
CA LYS A 75 6.44 -9.61 12.05
C LYS A 75 6.32 -10.04 10.60
N ILE A 76 5.10 -10.40 10.21
CA ILE A 76 4.74 -10.87 8.89
C ILE A 76 3.83 -9.83 8.23
N PRO A 77 4.19 -9.28 7.07
CA PRO A 77 3.33 -8.35 6.34
C PRO A 77 2.05 -9.04 5.86
N HIS A 78 0.91 -8.36 5.97
CA HIS A 78 -0.38 -8.89 5.53
C HIS A 78 -0.37 -9.20 4.04
N SER A 79 0.29 -8.38 3.22
CA SER A 79 0.48 -8.66 1.78
C SER A 79 1.14 -10.02 1.52
N SER A 80 2.05 -10.46 2.38
CA SER A 80 2.73 -11.76 2.21
C SER A 80 1.81 -12.93 2.53
N ILE A 81 0.89 -12.76 3.49
CA ILE A 81 -0.14 -13.75 3.80
C ILE A 81 -1.14 -13.85 2.66
N GLU A 82 -1.64 -12.72 2.16
CA GLU A 82 -2.61 -12.68 1.07
C GLU A 82 -2.02 -13.24 -0.22
N ALA A 83 -0.78 -12.89 -0.56
CA ALA A 83 -0.07 -13.44 -1.72
C ALA A 83 0.00 -14.98 -1.66
N TYR A 84 0.31 -15.54 -0.49
CA TYR A 84 0.34 -16.99 -0.30
C TYR A 84 -1.05 -17.62 -0.45
N LYS A 85 -2.09 -17.02 0.16
CA LYS A 85 -3.48 -17.50 0.00
C LYS A 85 -3.94 -17.48 -1.46
N SER A 86 -3.61 -16.42 -2.20
CA SER A 86 -3.95 -16.31 -3.63
C SER A 86 -3.24 -17.35 -4.49
N ALA A 87 -2.00 -17.72 -4.15
CA ALA A 87 -1.23 -18.72 -4.89
C ALA A 87 -1.73 -20.17 -4.68
N GLN A 88 -2.59 -20.42 -3.70
CA GLN A 88 -3.18 -21.74 -3.45
C GLN A 88 -4.51 -21.99 -4.19
N LYS A 89 -5.05 -20.98 -4.88
CA LYS A 89 -6.32 -21.03 -5.61
C LYS A 89 -6.11 -21.43 -7.07
#